data_AF-A0A9D0Y2R0-F1
#
_entry.id   AF-A0A9D0Y2R0-F1
#
_cell.length_a   1.000
_cell.length_b   1.000
_cell.length_c   1.000
_cell.angle_alpha   90.00
_cell.angle_beta   90.00
_cell.angle_gamma   90.00
#
_symmetry.space_group_name_H-M   'P 1'
#
loop_
_entity.id
_entity.type
_entity.pdbx_description
1 polymer ?
#
loop_
_entity_poly.entity_id
_entity_poly.type
_entity_poly.pdbx_seq_one_letter_code
_entity_poly.pdbx_strand_id
1 'polypeptide(L)'
;MKILKLNISNFGLLHNKRIELSEGLNLIYGENESGKSTIHSFIKGMLFGIDKSRGRPTFNDMYDKYQPWKTPGSYDGSLEFEVDKKSYHIYRNFEKNNKEMIVTNVDTGRKLELSQAEFQELLGGITKAAYDGTISIEQLKAKTDDDLVYELQNHITNLSMTKSEEIDVKKALDNL
;
A
#
# COMPACT_ATOMS: atom_id res chain seq x y z
N MET A 1 1.13 14.69 -1.10
CA MET A 1 -0.05 13.81 -1.02
C MET A 1 -0.33 13.47 0.43
N LYS A 2 -1.60 13.45 0.83
CA LYS A 2 -2.04 13.13 2.21
C LYS A 2 -3.25 12.22 2.17
N ILE A 3 -3.23 11.11 2.90
CA ILE A 3 -4.40 10.21 3.02
C ILE A 3 -5.31 10.75 4.12
N LEU A 4 -6.61 10.84 3.83
CA LEU A 4 -7.64 11.36 4.73
C LEU A 4 -8.51 10.24 5.30
N LYS A 5 -8.89 9.27 4.47
CA LYS A 5 -9.84 8.23 4.86
C LYS A 5 -9.60 6.94 4.13
N LEU A 6 -9.80 5.83 4.84
CA LEU A 6 -9.81 4.47 4.29
C LEU A 6 -11.22 3.90 4.52
N ASN A 7 -11.85 3.41 3.46
CA ASN A 7 -13.05 2.59 3.56
C ASN A 7 -12.76 1.21 2.95
N ILE A 8 -12.56 0.22 3.81
CA ILE A 8 -12.28 -1.15 3.44
C ILE A 8 -13.61 -1.90 3.40
N SER A 9 -14.13 -2.17 2.20
CA SER A 9 -15.33 -2.99 2.06
C SER A 9 -14.98 -4.43 2.42
N ASN A 10 -14.02 -5.02 1.70
CA ASN A 10 -13.56 -6.39 1.88
C ASN A 10 -12.09 -6.53 1.47
N PHE A 11 -11.20 -6.83 2.43
CA PHE A 11 -9.77 -7.03 2.19
C PHE A 11 -9.17 -7.98 3.25
N GLY A 12 -8.84 -9.21 2.86
CA GLY A 12 -8.45 -10.27 3.79
C GLY A 12 -9.57 -10.59 4.77
N LEU A 13 -9.30 -10.41 6.07
CA LEU A 13 -10.29 -10.55 7.15
C LEU A 13 -10.97 -9.22 7.53
N LEU A 14 -10.56 -8.10 6.93
CA LEU A 14 -11.16 -6.79 7.18
C LEU A 14 -12.41 -6.63 6.33
N HIS A 15 -13.53 -6.35 7.00
CA HIS A 15 -14.84 -6.16 6.38
C HIS A 15 -15.49 -4.89 6.94
N ASN A 16 -16.04 -4.04 6.07
CA ASN A 16 -16.75 -2.81 6.41
C ASN A 16 -16.01 -1.93 7.43
N LYS A 17 -14.69 -1.77 7.27
CA LYS A 17 -13.85 -1.00 8.18
C LYS A 17 -13.63 0.40 7.63
N ARG A 18 -14.01 1.42 8.40
CA ARG A 18 -13.73 2.83 8.10
C ARG A 18 -12.67 3.37 9.06
N ILE A 19 -11.67 4.06 8.53
CA ILE A 19 -10.60 4.70 9.30
C ILE A 19 -10.45 6.12 8.78
N GLU A 20 -10.59 7.10 9.66
CA GLU A 20 -10.38 8.52 9.36
C GLU A 20 -9.04 8.94 9.96
N LEU A 21 -8.21 9.59 9.15
CA LEU A 21 -6.88 10.05 9.52
C LEU A 21 -6.91 11.56 9.72
N SER A 22 -6.26 11.99 10.80
CA SER A 22 -6.10 13.41 11.14
C SER A 22 -4.74 13.93 10.68
N GLU A 23 -4.55 15.25 10.76
CA GLU A 23 -3.22 15.82 10.53
C GLU A 23 -2.24 15.37 11.62
N GLY A 24 -0.97 15.17 11.23
CA GLY A 24 0.08 14.75 12.13
C GLY A 24 0.13 13.24 12.36
N LEU A 25 0.46 12.85 13.59
CA LEU A 25 0.70 11.44 13.95
C LEU A 25 -0.61 10.69 14.19
N ASN A 26 -0.85 9.64 13.40
CA ASN A 26 -1.99 8.74 13.57
C ASN A 26 -1.50 7.40 14.12
N LEU A 27 -1.96 7.02 15.33
CA LEU A 27 -1.61 5.74 15.96
C LEU A 27 -2.73 4.72 15.76
N ILE A 28 -2.50 3.71 14.92
CA ILE A 28 -3.40 2.56 14.76
C ILE A 28 -2.92 1.43 15.67
N TYR A 29 -3.64 1.20 16.76
CA TYR A 29 -3.31 0.16 17.74
C TYR A 29 -4.32 -1.00 17.71
N GLY A 30 -3.90 -2.14 18.25
CA GLY A 30 -4.71 -3.36 18.37
C GLY A 30 -3.84 -4.55 18.74
N GLU A 31 -4.45 -5.66 19.14
CA GLU A 31 -3.74 -6.90 19.47
C GLU A 31 -3.01 -7.52 18.27
N ASN A 32 -2.18 -8.54 18.50
CA ASN A 32 -1.65 -9.32 17.38
C ASN A 32 -2.80 -9.87 16.54
N GLU A 33 -2.59 -9.95 15.23
CA GLU A 33 -3.61 -10.41 14.26
C GLU A 33 -4.85 -9.51 14.13
N SER A 34 -4.89 -8.35 14.78
CA SER A 34 -6.00 -7.37 14.65
C SER A 34 -6.16 -6.73 13.27
N GLY A 35 -5.32 -7.11 12.30
CA GLY A 35 -5.35 -6.61 10.92
C GLY A 35 -4.57 -5.32 10.66
N LYS A 36 -3.65 -4.91 11.55
CA LYS A 36 -2.80 -3.69 11.33
C LYS A 36 -1.97 -3.79 10.04
N SER A 37 -1.24 -4.89 9.86
CA SER A 37 -0.45 -5.13 8.65
C SER A 37 -1.34 -5.28 7.40
N THR A 38 -2.58 -5.73 7.60
CA THR A 38 -3.60 -5.79 6.53
C THR A 38 -4.07 -4.39 6.12
N ILE A 39 -4.26 -3.45 7.05
CA ILE A 39 -4.56 -2.04 6.75
C ILE A 39 -3.39 -1.43 5.95
N HIS A 40 -2.15 -1.70 6.37
CA HIS A 40 -0.97 -1.23 5.67
C HIS A 40 -0.91 -1.75 4.22
N SER A 41 -1.14 -3.05 4.02
CA SER A 41 -1.26 -3.64 2.69
C SER A 41 -2.44 -3.09 1.88
N PHE A 42 -3.58 -2.79 2.51
CA PHE A 42 -4.71 -2.17 1.84
C PHE A 42 -4.33 -0.80 1.25
N ILE A 43 -3.64 0.06 2.01
CA ILE A 43 -3.16 1.36 1.52
C ILE A 43 -2.28 1.16 0.27
N LYS A 44 -1.30 0.25 0.34
CA LYS A 44 -0.43 -0.08 -0.80
C LYS A 44 -1.22 -0.55 -2.02
N GLY A 45 -2.23 -1.40 -1.82
CA GLY A 45 -3.13 -1.86 -2.87
C GLY A 45 -3.96 -0.73 -3.48
N MET A 46 -4.43 0.23 -2.68
CA MET A 46 -5.17 1.40 -3.17
C MET A 46 -4.29 2.32 -4.03
N LEU A 47 -3.03 2.49 -3.68
CA LEU A 47 -2.10 3.36 -4.42
C LEU A 47 -1.60 2.71 -5.71
N PHE A 48 -1.14 1.46 -5.65
CA PHE A 48 -0.43 0.84 -6.77
C PHE A 48 -1.22 -0.24 -7.50
N GLY A 49 -2.42 -0.57 -7.01
CA GLY A 49 -3.17 -1.73 -7.47
C GLY A 49 -2.59 -3.03 -6.91
N ILE A 50 -3.36 -4.11 -7.10
CA ILE A 50 -2.94 -5.48 -6.80
C ILE A 50 -3.18 -6.27 -8.08
N ASP A 51 -2.14 -6.95 -8.54
CA ASP A 51 -2.20 -7.83 -9.70
C ASP A 51 -2.02 -9.27 -9.23
N LYS A 52 -2.87 -10.16 -9.73
CA LYS A 52 -2.67 -11.60 -9.55
C LYS A 52 -1.54 -12.04 -10.48
N SER A 53 -0.49 -12.63 -9.92
CA SER A 53 0.62 -13.14 -10.71
C SER A 53 0.15 -14.26 -11.64
N ARG A 54 0.65 -14.28 -12.89
CA ARG A 54 0.41 -15.39 -13.83
C ARG A 54 1.38 -16.53 -13.49
N GLY A 55 0.99 -17.45 -12.61
CA GLY A 55 1.83 -18.59 -12.22
C GLY A 55 1.29 -19.38 -11.03
N ARG A 56 2.08 -20.31 -10.48
CA ARG A 56 1.76 -20.94 -9.18
C ARG A 56 1.66 -19.83 -8.13
N PRO A 57 0.65 -19.86 -7.23
CA PRO A 57 0.62 -18.97 -6.08
C PRO A 57 1.96 -19.05 -5.36
N THR A 58 2.72 -17.97 -5.38
CA THR A 58 3.88 -17.85 -4.50
C THR A 58 3.35 -17.35 -3.17
N PHE A 59 3.98 -17.75 -2.06
CA PHE A 59 3.61 -17.31 -0.72
C PHE A 59 3.60 -15.76 -0.57
N ASN A 60 4.21 -15.05 -1.53
CA ASN A 60 4.27 -13.59 -1.64
C ASN A 60 3.24 -12.94 -2.56
N ASP A 61 2.31 -13.70 -3.19
CA ASP A 61 1.27 -13.07 -4.00
C ASP A 61 0.25 -12.36 -3.10
N MET A 62 0.38 -11.04 -3.02
CA MET A 62 -0.48 -10.15 -2.26
C MET A 62 -1.96 -10.33 -2.62
N TYR A 63 -2.26 -10.70 -3.87
CA TYR A 63 -3.63 -10.98 -4.30
C TYR A 63 -4.22 -12.14 -3.51
N ASP A 64 -3.58 -13.31 -3.56
CA ASP A 64 -4.13 -14.53 -2.95
C ASP A 64 -4.14 -14.44 -1.42
N LYS A 65 -3.19 -13.71 -0.83
CA LYS A 65 -3.11 -13.47 0.62
C LYS A 65 -4.31 -12.69 1.17
N TYR A 66 -4.77 -11.68 0.43
CA TYR A 66 -5.83 -10.77 0.88
C TYR A 66 -7.16 -10.95 0.14
N GLN A 67 -7.26 -11.95 -0.74
CA GLN A 67 -8.54 -12.32 -1.33
C GLN A 67 -9.53 -12.70 -0.21
N PRO A 68 -10.72 -12.09 -0.13
CA PRO A 68 -11.70 -12.39 0.91
C PRO A 68 -12.29 -13.80 0.76
N TRP A 69 -12.16 -14.61 1.80
CA TRP A 69 -12.60 -16.01 1.82
C TRP A 69 -14.10 -16.14 2.14
N LYS A 70 -14.62 -15.24 2.98
CA LYS A 70 -16.01 -15.28 3.48
C LYS A 70 -17.01 -14.54 2.57
N THR A 71 -16.52 -13.66 1.71
CA THR A 71 -17.35 -12.83 0.83
C THR A 71 -16.80 -12.89 -0.60
N PRO A 72 -16.93 -14.03 -1.30
CA PRO A 72 -16.40 -14.16 -2.66
C PRO A 72 -17.06 -13.14 -3.60
N GLY A 73 -16.26 -12.45 -4.42
CA GLY A 73 -16.75 -11.48 -5.41
C GLY A 73 -16.81 -10.03 -4.92
N SER A 74 -16.48 -9.76 -3.66
CA SER A 74 -16.23 -8.41 -3.15
C SER A 74 -14.82 -8.38 -2.59
N TYR A 75 -13.90 -7.86 -3.40
CA TYR A 75 -12.51 -7.60 -3.04
C TYR A 75 -12.22 -6.15 -3.42
N ASP A 76 -12.71 -5.21 -2.61
CA ASP A 76 -12.79 -3.81 -2.98
C ASP A 76 -12.67 -2.88 -1.77
N GLY A 77 -12.44 -1.61 -2.07
CA GLY A 77 -12.46 -0.54 -1.10
C GLY A 77 -12.22 0.81 -1.74
N SER A 78 -12.14 1.83 -0.90
CA SER A 78 -11.85 3.18 -1.33
C SER A 78 -10.96 3.95 -0.37
N LEU A 79 -10.32 4.98 -0.90
CA LEU A 79 -9.38 5.83 -0.20
C LEU A 79 -9.65 7.28 -0.60
N GLU A 80 -9.76 8.16 0.39
CA GLU A 80 -9.81 9.61 0.17
C GLU A 80 -8.45 10.20 0.48
N PHE A 81 -7.97 11.08 -0.40
CA PHE A 81 -6.66 11.69 -0.30
C PHE A 81 -6.65 13.11 -0.88
N GLU A 82 -5.68 13.88 -0.44
CA GLU A 82 -5.45 15.25 -0.87
C GLU A 82 -4.13 15.37 -1.64
N VAL A 83 -4.16 16.05 -2.78
CA VAL A 83 -2.99 16.48 -3.56
C VAL A 83 -3.19 17.93 -3.93
N ASP A 84 -2.19 18.77 -3.66
CA ASP A 84 -2.21 20.21 -3.98
C ASP A 84 -3.49 20.92 -3.51
N LYS A 85 -3.93 20.61 -2.28
CA LYS A 85 -5.15 21.13 -1.63
C LYS A 85 -6.47 20.75 -2.32
N LYS A 86 -6.43 19.79 -3.26
CA LYS A 86 -7.63 19.22 -3.90
C LYS A 86 -7.90 17.84 -3.34
N SER A 87 -9.18 17.57 -3.07
CA SER A 87 -9.61 16.28 -2.52
C SER A 87 -10.03 15.32 -3.62
N TYR A 88 -9.56 14.09 -3.52
CA TYR A 88 -9.87 13.00 -4.44
C TYR A 88 -10.32 11.77 -3.68
N HIS A 89 -11.22 11.03 -4.31
CA HIS A 89 -11.67 9.72 -3.88
C HIS A 89 -11.27 8.71 -4.94
N ILE A 90 -10.53 7.68 -4.54
CA ILE A 90 -10.26 6.52 -5.40
C ILE A 90 -11.02 5.32 -4.86
N TYR A 91 -11.81 4.70 -5.73
CA TYR A 91 -12.37 3.38 -5.53
C TYR A 91 -11.59 2.36 -6.36
N ARG A 92 -11.35 1.17 -5.79
CA ARG A 92 -10.81 0.03 -6.50
C ARG A 92 -11.61 -1.22 -6.22
N ASN A 93 -11.87 -1.98 -7.28
CA ASN A 93 -12.18 -3.39 -7.20
C ASN A 93 -10.94 -4.18 -7.67
N PHE A 94 -10.46 -5.06 -6.80
CA PHE A 94 -9.30 -5.92 -7.04
C PHE A 94 -9.71 -7.28 -7.62
N GLU A 95 -10.99 -7.64 -7.68
CA GLU A 95 -11.43 -8.92 -8.25
C GLU A 95 -10.90 -9.12 -9.67
N LYS A 96 -10.22 -10.25 -9.92
CA LYS A 96 -9.55 -10.54 -11.20
C LYS A 96 -10.46 -10.37 -12.42
N ASN A 97 -11.73 -10.76 -12.30
CA ASN A 97 -12.70 -10.73 -13.39
C ASN A 97 -13.52 -9.42 -13.45
N ASN A 98 -13.36 -8.54 -12.46
CA ASN A 98 -14.10 -7.27 -12.36
C ASN A 98 -13.19 -6.17 -11.79
N LYS A 99 -11.95 -6.10 -12.30
CA LYS A 99 -10.96 -5.14 -11.83
C LYS A 99 -11.37 -3.75 -12.29
N GLU A 100 -11.49 -2.82 -11.35
CA GLU A 100 -11.97 -1.47 -11.62
C GLU A 100 -11.17 -0.46 -10.81
N MET A 101 -10.94 0.72 -11.40
CA MET A 101 -10.36 1.88 -10.72
C MET A 101 -11.16 3.11 -11.13
N ILE A 102 -11.77 3.78 -10.16
CA ILE A 102 -12.50 5.02 -10.39
C ILE A 102 -11.90 6.09 -9.51
N VAL A 103 -11.39 7.16 -10.12
CA VAL A 103 -10.93 8.34 -9.40
C VAL A 103 -11.95 9.45 -9.58
N THR A 104 -12.35 10.11 -8.50
CA THR A 104 -13.33 11.20 -8.52
C THR A 104 -12.74 12.39 -7.79
N ASN A 105 -12.80 13.57 -8.39
CA ASN A 105 -12.52 14.80 -7.67
C ASN A 105 -13.72 15.12 -6.75
N VAL A 106 -13.47 15.22 -5.45
CA VAL A 106 -14.53 15.35 -4.43
C VAL A 106 -15.21 16.71 -4.54
N ASP A 107 -14.45 17.76 -4.82
CA ASP A 107 -14.96 19.14 -4.85
C ASP A 107 -15.93 19.37 -6.02
N THR A 108 -15.66 18.74 -7.16
CA THR A 108 -16.45 18.90 -8.39
C THR A 108 -17.40 17.75 -8.67
N GLY A 109 -17.24 16.62 -7.98
CA GLY A 109 -17.95 15.37 -8.24
C GLY A 109 -17.59 14.70 -9.58
N ARG A 110 -16.59 15.20 -10.29
CA ARG A 110 -16.22 14.69 -11.63
C ARG A 110 -15.35 13.44 -11.53
N LYS A 111 -15.74 12.41 -12.26
CA LYS A 111 -14.89 11.23 -12.50
C LYS A 111 -13.74 11.61 -13.42
N LEU A 112 -12.56 11.11 -13.07
CA LEU A 112 -11.33 11.21 -13.83
C LEU A 112 -11.01 9.82 -14.38
N GLU A 113 -11.10 9.67 -15.70
CA GLU A 113 -10.68 8.47 -16.41
C GLU A 113 -9.15 8.48 -16.48
N LEU A 114 -8.50 7.96 -15.44
CA LEU A 114 -7.05 7.89 -15.33
C LEU A 114 -6.58 6.45 -15.55
N SER A 115 -5.50 6.28 -16.30
CA SER A 115 -4.70 5.07 -16.26
C SER A 115 -3.93 4.96 -14.93
N GLN A 116 -3.37 3.78 -14.64
CA GLN A 116 -2.54 3.60 -13.45
C GLN A 116 -1.34 4.56 -13.42
N ALA A 117 -0.75 4.85 -14.60
CA ALA A 117 0.40 5.75 -14.72
C ALA A 117 0.01 7.21 -14.43
N GLU A 118 -1.08 7.70 -15.04
CA GLU A 118 -1.60 9.05 -14.79
C GLU A 118 -2.05 9.22 -13.33
N PHE A 119 -2.57 8.16 -12.71
CA PHE A 119 -2.84 8.18 -11.28
C PHE A 119 -1.56 8.31 -10.44
N GLN A 120 -0.45 7.65 -10.81
CA GLN A 120 0.82 7.87 -10.12
C GLN A 120 1.36 9.28 -10.31
N GLU A 121 1.22 9.85 -11.52
CA GLU A 121 1.57 11.25 -11.78
C GLU A 121 0.75 12.20 -10.90
N LEU A 122 -0.55 11.95 -10.75
CA LEU A 122 -1.41 12.69 -9.81
C LEU A 122 -0.91 12.57 -8.36
N LEU A 123 -0.34 11.43 -7.96
CA LEU A 123 0.25 11.26 -6.62
C LEU A 123 1.62 11.94 -6.46
N GLY A 124 2.12 12.65 -7.48
CA GLY A 124 3.43 13.30 -7.49
C GLY A 124 4.55 12.43 -8.07
N GLY A 125 4.21 11.45 -8.90
CA GLY A 125 5.18 10.55 -9.55
C GLY A 125 5.80 9.50 -8.62
N ILE A 126 5.17 9.24 -7.48
CA ILE A 126 5.64 8.22 -6.52
C ILE A 126 5.53 6.85 -7.16
N THR A 127 6.65 6.13 -7.27
CA THR A 127 6.65 4.74 -7.74
C THR A 127 6.43 3.79 -6.57
N LYS A 128 5.98 2.56 -6.87
CA LYS A 128 5.84 1.51 -5.84
C LYS A 128 7.16 1.24 -5.11
N ALA A 129 8.27 1.19 -5.84
CA ALA A 129 9.60 0.99 -5.27
C ALA A 129 10.02 2.15 -4.35
N ALA A 130 9.74 3.40 -4.75
CA ALA A 130 9.99 4.55 -3.89
C ALA A 130 9.11 4.50 -2.63
N TYR A 131 7.84 4.14 -2.76
CA TYR A 131 6.94 4.00 -1.62
C TYR A 131 7.44 2.95 -0.62
N ASP A 132 7.80 1.77 -1.11
CA ASP A 132 8.31 0.66 -0.30
C ASP A 132 9.62 1.04 0.41
N GLY A 133 10.56 1.69 -0.30
CA GLY A 133 11.86 2.04 0.26
C GLY A 133 11.92 3.31 1.11
N THR A 134 10.91 4.19 1.08
CA THR A 134 10.99 5.52 1.74
C THR A 134 9.78 5.91 2.59
N ILE A 135 8.58 5.42 2.27
CA ILE A 135 7.32 5.86 2.91
C ILE A 135 6.74 4.74 3.77
N SER A 136 6.91 3.48 3.35
CA SER A 136 6.28 2.32 3.94
C SER A 136 7.31 1.45 4.66
N ILE A 137 7.40 1.60 5.97
CA ILE A 137 8.19 0.69 6.81
C ILE A 137 7.27 -0.46 7.23
N GLU A 138 7.44 -1.63 6.62
CA GLU A 138 6.72 -2.83 7.03
C GLU A 138 7.13 -3.23 8.46
N GLN A 139 6.28 -4.05 9.11
CA GLN A 139 6.57 -4.53 10.46
C GLN A 139 7.93 -5.25 10.46
N LEU A 140 8.91 -4.62 11.11
CA LEU A 140 10.21 -5.21 11.40
C LEU A 140 9.93 -6.49 12.17
N LYS A 141 10.31 -7.64 11.59
CA LYS A 141 10.07 -8.94 12.21
C LYS A 141 10.83 -8.91 13.52
N ALA A 142 10.11 -9.03 14.64
CA ALA A 142 10.70 -8.98 15.97
C ALA A 142 11.90 -9.94 16.07
N LYS A 143 13.09 -9.36 16.00
CA LYS A 143 14.35 -9.92 16.46
C LYS A 143 15.01 -8.84 17.30
N THR A 144 15.72 -9.31 18.31
CA THR A 144 16.33 -8.59 19.42
C THR A 144 16.96 -7.24 19.05
N ASP A 145 17.04 -6.33 20.04
CA ASP A 145 17.39 -4.90 19.88
C ASP A 145 18.56 -4.58 18.92
N ASP A 146 19.59 -5.41 18.85
CA ASP A 146 20.75 -5.20 17.95
C ASP A 146 20.41 -5.43 16.46
N ASP A 147 19.50 -6.35 16.14
CA ASP A 147 19.06 -6.62 14.76
C ASP A 147 18.17 -5.48 14.22
N LEU A 148 17.44 -4.80 15.10
CA LEU A 148 16.61 -3.64 14.75
C LEU A 148 17.46 -2.45 14.30
N VAL A 149 18.53 -2.15 15.04
CA VAL A 149 19.49 -1.08 14.67
C VAL A 149 20.14 -1.42 13.34
N TYR A 150 20.46 -2.69 13.11
CA TYR A 150 21.05 -3.17 11.86
C TYR A 150 20.10 -3.04 10.66
N GLU A 151 18.82 -3.42 10.79
CA GLU A 151 17.83 -3.24 9.71
C GLU A 151 17.53 -1.76 9.46
N LEU A 152 17.47 -0.92 10.49
CA LEU A 152 17.33 0.52 10.32
C LEU A 152 18.54 1.11 9.58
N GLN A 153 19.75 0.69 9.93
CA GLN A 153 20.96 1.11 9.23
C GLN A 153 20.97 0.65 7.77
N ASN A 154 20.57 -0.59 7.49
CA ASN A 154 20.46 -1.09 6.12
C ASN A 154 19.39 -0.32 5.33
N HIS A 155 18.24 -0.03 5.93
CA HIS A 155 17.19 0.76 5.30
C HIS A 155 17.68 2.20 5.00
N ILE A 156 18.35 2.86 5.95
CA ILE A 156 18.96 4.20 5.78
C ILE A 156 20.07 4.18 4.71
N THR A 157 20.86 3.11 4.65
CA THR A 157 21.95 2.95 3.67
C THR A 157 21.39 2.73 2.27
N ASN A 158 20.36 1.89 2.12
CA ASN A 158 19.66 1.68 0.85
C ASN A 158 18.98 2.97 0.36
N LEU A 159 18.35 3.72 1.28
CA LEU A 159 17.80 5.06 1.03
C LEU A 159 18.86 6.03 0.49
N SER A 160 20.07 5.98 1.04
CA SER A 160 21.16 6.90 0.68
C SER A 160 21.85 6.53 -0.63
N MET A 161 21.88 5.24 -0.99
CA MET A 161 22.69 4.76 -2.12
C MET A 161 21.91 4.48 -3.41
N THR A 162 20.67 3.98 -3.37
CA THR A 162 20.07 3.37 -4.57
C THR A 162 18.70 3.90 -4.97
N LYS A 163 17.98 4.65 -4.12
CA LYS A 163 16.56 5.01 -4.33
C LYS A 163 15.66 3.80 -4.72
N SER A 164 16.12 2.57 -4.47
CA SER A 164 15.46 1.32 -4.87
C SER A 164 15.95 0.15 -3.99
N GLU A 165 15.04 -0.67 -3.48
CA GLU A 165 15.32 -1.82 -2.59
C GLU A 165 15.77 -3.09 -3.33
N GLU A 166 15.88 -3.05 -4.66
CA GLU A 166 16.22 -4.23 -5.47
C GLU A 166 17.68 -4.68 -5.34
N ILE A 167 18.54 -3.88 -4.72
CA ILE A 167 19.96 -4.15 -4.59
C ILE A 167 20.31 -4.43 -3.13
N ASP A 168 20.60 -5.68 -2.84
CA ASP A 168 21.33 -6.08 -1.63
C ASP A 168 22.78 -5.62 -1.80
N VAL A 169 23.06 -4.39 -1.34
CA VAL A 169 24.36 -3.72 -1.45
C VAL A 169 25.48 -4.59 -0.88
N LYS A 170 25.17 -5.42 0.13
CA LYS A 170 26.15 -6.32 0.74
C LYS A 170 26.49 -7.51 -0.15
N LYS A 171 25.50 -8.15 -0.80
CA LYS A 171 25.80 -9.16 -1.84
C LYS A 171 26.59 -8.60 -3.02
N ALA A 172 26.40 -7.32 -3.35
CA ALA A 172 27.19 -6.68 -4.40
C ALA A 172 28.64 -6.42 -3.96
N LEU A 173 28.86 -6.08 -2.68
CA LEU A 173 30.19 -5.84 -2.11
C LEU A 173 30.95 -7.13 -1.75
N ASP A 174 30.24 -8.19 -1.33
CA ASP A 174 30.84 -9.50 -1.04
C ASP A 174 31.24 -10.27 -2.32
N ASN A 175 30.82 -9.80 -3.51
CA ASN A 175 31.21 -10.32 -4.83
C ASN A 175 32.24 -9.43 -5.56
N LEU A 176 32.88 -8.50 -4.85
CA LEU A 176 34.06 -7.74 -5.29
C LEU A 176 35.33 -8.34 -4.67
#